data_AF-M4Q7L4-F1
#
_entry.id   AF-M4Q7L4-F1
#
_cell.length_a   1.000
_cell.length_b   1.000
_cell.length_c   1.000
_cell.angle_alpha   90.00
_cell.angle_beta   90.00
_cell.angle_gamma   90.00
#
_symmetry.space_group_name_H-M   'P 1'
#
loop_
_entity.id
_entity.type
_entity.pdbx_description
1 polymer ?
#
loop_
_entity_poly.entity_id
_entity_poly.type
_entity_poly.pdbx_seq_one_letter_code
_entity_poly.pdbx_strand_id
1 'polypeptide(L)'
;MSLISPFIADIMLWLMYIAVAAAIVVTLLSVVKTLRMRTKDDEVINGVPQTRIAWTTAFCFVACLVVTWLLGSTDPLTTNGTLFASHFWLKTVDMFIYTSIILIIGCLAGVIVSRFRN
;
A
#
# COMPACT_ATOMS: atom_id res chain seq x y z
N MET A 1 18.94 -29.40 4.68
CA MET A 1 18.03 -29.26 3.51
C MET A 1 17.98 -27.78 3.16
N SER A 2 18.84 -27.33 2.25
CA SER A 2 18.91 -25.92 1.86
C SER A 2 17.63 -25.57 1.10
N LEU A 3 16.84 -24.65 1.65
CA LEU A 3 15.58 -24.15 1.06
C LEU A 3 15.78 -23.34 -0.24
N ILE A 4 16.99 -23.37 -0.80
CA ILE A 4 17.42 -22.61 -1.98
C ILE A 4 17.72 -23.64 -3.06
N SER A 5 16.67 -24.25 -3.61
CA SER A 5 16.77 -24.86 -4.93
C SER A 5 16.42 -23.80 -5.97
N PRO A 6 17.11 -23.74 -7.11
CA PRO A 6 16.80 -22.78 -8.17
C PRO A 6 15.31 -22.84 -8.57
N PHE A 7 14.72 -24.04 -8.50
CA PHE A 7 13.30 -24.27 -8.77
C PHE A 7 12.35 -23.53 -7.81
N ILE A 8 12.59 -23.54 -6.50
CA ILE A 8 11.74 -22.82 -5.53
C ILE A 8 11.87 -21.31 -5.74
N ALA A 9 13.08 -20.82 -6.01
CA ALA A 9 13.31 -19.41 -6.27
C ALA A 9 12.57 -18.93 -7.54
N ASP A 10 12.58 -19.72 -8.61
CA ASP A 10 11.86 -19.41 -9.85
C ASP A 10 10.34 -19.36 -9.63
N ILE A 11 9.78 -20.31 -8.86
CA ILE A 11 8.35 -20.30 -8.51
C ILE A 11 7.99 -19.08 -7.67
N MET A 12 8.79 -18.74 -6.66
CA MET A 12 8.56 -17.55 -5.83
C MET A 12 8.59 -16.26 -6.65
N LEU A 13 9.48 -16.20 -7.65
CA LEU A 13 9.60 -15.06 -8.56
C LEU A 13 8.37 -14.92 -9.47
N TRP A 14 7.84 -16.03 -10.00
CA TRP A 14 6.56 -16.04 -10.72
C TRP A 14 5.38 -15.64 -9.84
N LEU A 15 5.33 -16.16 -8.61
CA LEU A 15 4.29 -15.80 -7.64
C LEU A 15 4.30 -14.30 -7.35
N MET A 16 5.49 -13.71 -7.17
CA MET A 16 5.65 -12.27 -6.97
C MET A 16 5.06 -11.47 -8.14
N TYR A 17 5.37 -11.84 -9.38
CA TYR A 17 4.83 -11.14 -10.55
C TYR A 17 3.31 -11.25 -10.67
N ILE A 18 2.75 -12.44 -10.42
CA ILE A 18 1.29 -12.65 -10.46
C ILE A 18 0.61 -11.84 -9.35
N ALA A 19 1.16 -11.84 -8.13
CA ALA A 19 0.62 -11.09 -7.02
C ALA A 19 0.61 -9.58 -7.29
N VAL A 20 1.70 -9.04 -7.85
CA VAL A 20 1.78 -7.62 -8.25
C VAL A 20 0.77 -7.30 -9.34
N ALA A 21 0.68 -8.14 -10.38
CA ALA A 21 -0.31 -7.94 -11.46
C ALA A 21 -1.75 -7.97 -10.92
N ALA A 22 -2.07 -8.92 -10.04
CA ALA A 22 -3.38 -9.01 -9.40
C ALA A 22 -3.67 -7.78 -8.53
N ALA A 23 -2.69 -7.29 -7.77
CA ALA A 23 -2.83 -6.08 -6.97
C ALA A 23 -3.17 -4.87 -7.86
N ILE A 24 -2.46 -4.67 -8.97
CA ILE A 24 -2.73 -3.58 -9.92
C ILE A 24 -4.15 -3.69 -10.48
N VAL A 25 -4.58 -4.88 -10.91
CA VAL A 25 -5.93 -5.11 -11.44
C VAL A 25 -6.99 -4.78 -10.38
N VAL A 26 -6.83 -5.27 -9.15
CA VAL A 26 -7.77 -5.01 -8.05
C VAL A 26 -7.82 -3.52 -7.73
N THR A 27 -6.68 -2.83 -7.67
CA THR A 27 -6.63 -1.39 -7.43
C THR A 27 -7.36 -0.61 -8.52
N LEU A 28 -7.12 -0.92 -9.80
CA LEU A 28 -7.80 -0.29 -10.92
C LEU A 28 -9.30 -0.56 -10.90
N LEU A 29 -9.71 -1.80 -10.69
CA LEU A 29 -11.13 -2.18 -10.60
C LEU A 29 -11.80 -1.48 -9.41
N SER A 30 -11.12 -1.36 -8.27
CA SER A 30 -11.62 -0.65 -7.10
C SER A 30 -11.81 0.83 -7.39
N VAL A 31 -10.81 1.50 -7.98
CA VAL A 31 -10.91 2.92 -8.36
C VAL A 31 -12.03 3.14 -9.39
N VAL A 32 -12.11 2.32 -10.43
CA VAL A 32 -13.17 2.42 -11.46
C VAL A 32 -14.55 2.17 -10.85
N LYS A 33 -14.68 1.17 -9.96
CA LYS A 33 -15.94 0.89 -9.26
C LYS A 33 -16.33 2.05 -8.35
N THR A 34 -15.40 2.59 -7.57
CA THR A 34 -15.61 3.79 -6.76
C THR A 34 -16.04 4.98 -7.62
N LEU A 35 -15.39 5.22 -8.76
CA LEU A 35 -15.76 6.30 -9.68
C LEU A 35 -17.13 6.09 -10.34
N ARG A 36 -17.47 4.86 -10.73
CA ARG A 36 -18.78 4.53 -11.33
C ARG A 36 -19.92 4.58 -10.33
N MET A 37 -19.69 4.17 -9.08
CA MET A 37 -20.69 4.26 -8.00
C MET A 37 -20.96 5.71 -7.59
N ARG A 38 -19.96 6.61 -7.71
CA ARG A 38 -20.10 8.05 -7.42
C ARG A 38 -21.18 8.77 -8.25
N THR A 39 -21.54 8.29 -9.44
CA THR A 39 -22.57 8.95 -10.27
C THR A 39 -23.98 8.48 -9.93
N LYS A 40 -24.12 7.33 -9.26
CA LYS A 40 -25.44 6.78 -8.87
C LYS A 40 -25.82 7.06 -7.42
N ASP A 41 -24.82 7.17 -6.52
CA ASP A 41 -25.02 7.40 -5.09
C ASP A 41 -24.54 8.81 -4.65
N ASP A 42 -25.09 9.86 -5.27
CA ASP A 42 -25.17 11.18 -4.61
C ASP A 42 -26.31 11.20 -3.57
N GLU A 43 -26.62 10.03 -3.01
CA GLU A 43 -27.63 9.84 -1.99
C GLU A 43 -26.95 9.87 -0.63
N VAL A 44 -27.28 10.91 0.14
CA VAL A 44 -26.91 11.07 1.54
C VAL A 44 -27.60 9.97 2.35
N ILE A 45 -27.01 8.77 2.38
CA ILE A 45 -27.51 7.68 3.21
C ILE A 45 -27.08 8.00 4.66
N ASN A 46 -28.05 8.37 5.52
CA ASN A 46 -27.87 8.78 6.93
C ASN A 46 -27.15 10.11 7.19
N GLY A 47 -27.38 11.17 6.42
CA GLY A 47 -26.91 12.53 6.76
C GLY A 47 -25.39 12.75 6.70
N VAL A 48 -24.61 11.70 6.42
CA VAL A 48 -23.15 11.73 6.37
C VAL A 48 -22.70 11.57 4.92
N PRO A 49 -22.03 12.58 4.32
CA PRO A 49 -21.52 12.46 2.97
C PRO A 49 -20.35 11.48 2.92
N GLN A 50 -20.63 10.19 2.64
CA GLN A 50 -19.63 9.13 2.52
C GLN A 50 -18.52 9.48 1.51
N THR A 51 -18.86 10.24 0.48
CA THR A 51 -17.94 10.71 -0.56
C THR A 51 -16.78 11.53 0.01
N ARG A 52 -17.03 12.36 1.04
CA ARG A 52 -15.98 13.19 1.66
C ARG A 52 -15.02 12.34 2.50
N ILE A 53 -15.54 11.38 3.26
CA ILE A 53 -14.72 10.49 4.09
C ILE A 53 -13.84 9.61 3.20
N ALA A 54 -14.39 9.03 2.13
CA ALA A 54 -13.63 8.19 1.20
C ALA A 54 -12.51 8.99 0.49
N TRP A 55 -12.77 10.24 0.10
CA TRP A 55 -11.78 11.09 -0.55
C TRP A 55 -10.68 11.53 0.43
N THR A 56 -11.05 11.89 1.67
CA THR A 56 -10.09 12.21 2.73
C THR A 56 -9.18 11.02 3.04
N THR A 57 -9.73 9.81 3.15
CA THR A 57 -8.92 8.60 3.40
C THR A 57 -8.00 8.29 2.22
N ALA A 58 -8.49 8.40 0.97
CA ALA A 58 -7.66 8.19 -0.21
C ALA A 58 -6.53 9.24 -0.32
N PHE A 59 -6.84 10.51 -0.05
CA PHE A 59 -5.84 11.58 -0.02
C PHE A 59 -4.82 11.35 1.10
N CYS A 60 -5.27 10.95 2.29
CA CYS A 60 -4.39 10.64 3.42
C CYS A 60 -3.45 9.46 3.09
N PHE A 61 -3.96 8.43 2.40
CA PHE A 61 -3.14 7.30 1.95
C PHE A 61 -2.06 7.73 0.93
N VAL A 62 -2.43 8.53 -0.08
CA VAL A 62 -1.48 9.06 -1.06
C VAL A 62 -0.46 9.98 -0.38
N ALA A 63 -0.90 10.84 0.54
CA ALA A 63 -0.01 11.72 1.31
C ALA A 63 0.98 10.90 2.15
N CYS A 64 0.53 9.82 2.81
CA CYS A 64 1.42 8.91 3.55
C CYS A 64 2.49 8.31 2.63
N LEU A 65 2.11 7.84 1.43
CA LEU A 65 3.05 7.32 0.45
C LEU A 65 4.08 8.36 0.01
N VAL A 66 3.68 9.62 -0.19
CA VAL A 66 4.60 10.71 -0.56
C VAL A 66 5.54 11.07 0.58
N VAL A 67 5.03 11.13 1.82
CA VAL A 67 5.83 11.44 3.01
C VAL A 67 6.86 10.35 3.28
N THR A 68 6.46 9.08 3.19
CA THR A 68 7.41 7.96 3.31
C THR A 68 8.36 7.92 2.10
N TRP A 69 7.94 8.39 0.93
CA TRP A 69 8.81 8.58 -0.23
C TRP A 69 9.92 9.58 0.01
N LEU A 70 9.64 10.65 0.76
CA LEU A 70 10.64 11.64 1.13
C LEU A 70 11.56 11.14 2.26
N LEU A 71 11.05 10.30 3.17
CA LEU A 71 11.78 9.80 4.34
C LEU A 71 12.54 8.49 4.11
N GLY A 72 12.27 7.75 3.03
CA GLY A 72 12.93 6.48 2.73
C GLY A 72 14.43 6.65 2.49
N SER A 73 15.24 5.87 3.19
CA SER A 73 16.71 5.92 3.13
C SER A 73 17.23 5.48 1.76
N THR A 74 18.38 6.03 1.36
CA THR A 74 19.11 5.71 0.12
C THR A 74 20.24 4.70 0.35
N ASP A 75 20.30 4.09 1.53
CA ASP A 75 21.42 3.22 1.90
C ASP A 75 21.47 1.99 0.97
N PRO A 76 22.60 1.80 0.24
CA PRO A 76 22.72 0.72 -0.72
C PRO A 76 22.72 -0.62 0.01
N LEU A 77 21.76 -1.50 -0.32
CA LEU A 77 21.76 -2.85 0.19
C LEU A 77 22.83 -3.68 -0.53
N THR A 78 23.81 -4.16 0.24
CA THR A 78 24.80 -5.13 -0.23
C THR A 78 24.28 -6.53 0.00
N THR A 79 23.81 -7.22 -1.04
CA THR A 79 23.46 -8.64 -1.00
C THR A 79 24.43 -9.40 -1.91
N ASN A 80 25.13 -10.39 -1.34
CA ASN A 80 26.13 -11.24 -2.03
C ASN A 80 27.28 -10.49 -2.77
N GLY A 81 27.76 -9.36 -2.25
CA GLY A 81 28.91 -8.63 -2.82
C GLY A 81 28.61 -7.82 -4.09
N THR A 82 27.38 -7.88 -4.60
CA THR A 82 26.90 -7.01 -5.68
C THR A 82 26.17 -5.81 -5.09
N LEU A 83 26.56 -4.61 -5.50
CA LEU A 83 25.91 -3.37 -5.09
C LEU A 83 24.60 -3.23 -5.85
N PHE A 84 23.46 -3.35 -5.16
CA PHE A 84 22.17 -3.05 -5.76
C PHE A 84 22.07 -1.53 -5.93
N ALA A 85 22.50 -1.02 -7.08
CA ALA A 85 22.60 0.41 -7.36
C ALA A 85 21.27 1.06 -7.81
N SER A 86 20.18 0.29 -7.85
CA SER A 86 18.85 0.78 -8.23
C SER A 86 18.24 1.61 -7.09
N HIS A 87 18.79 2.79 -6.81
CA HIS A 87 18.36 3.68 -5.73
C HIS A 87 16.84 3.92 -5.74
N PHE A 88 16.22 3.98 -6.92
CA PHE A 88 14.76 4.11 -7.06
C PHE A 88 13.98 2.92 -6.47
N TRP A 89 14.42 1.69 -6.75
CA TRP A 89 13.73 0.48 -6.31
C TRP A 89 13.94 0.23 -4.81
N LEU A 90 15.15 0.50 -4.31
CA LEU A 90 15.47 0.46 -2.88
C LEU A 90 14.54 1.38 -2.09
N LYS A 91 14.50 2.65 -2.50
CA LYS A 91 13.67 3.66 -1.87
C LYS A 91 12.19 3.27 -1.92
N THR A 92 11.72 2.70 -3.03
CA THR A 92 10.32 2.24 -3.19
C THR A 92 9.96 1.12 -2.20
N VAL A 93 10.89 0.20 -1.93
CA VAL A 93 10.68 -0.87 -0.93
C VAL A 93 10.61 -0.28 0.48
N ASP A 94 11.54 0.61 0.84
CA ASP A 94 11.55 1.27 2.14
C ASP A 94 10.26 2.07 2.40
N MET A 95 9.77 2.78 1.39
CA MET A 95 8.51 3.51 1.46
C MET A 95 7.32 2.63 1.82
N PHE A 96 7.24 1.46 1.21
CA PHE A 96 6.14 0.54 1.46
C PHE A 96 6.19 0.01 2.89
N ILE A 97 7.39 -0.29 3.39
CA ILE A 97 7.61 -0.74 4.78
C ILE A 97 7.12 0.34 5.75
N TYR A 98 7.64 1.58 5.63
CA TYR A 98 7.25 2.68 6.52
C TYR A 98 5.76 3.02 6.42
N THR A 99 5.20 3.02 5.21
CA THR A 99 3.77 3.32 5.01
C THR A 99 2.90 2.25 5.68
N SER A 100 3.26 0.97 5.56
CA SER A 100 2.47 -0.10 6.20
C SER A 100 2.48 0.03 7.73
N ILE A 101 3.63 0.35 8.34
CA ILE A 101 3.76 0.55 9.78
C ILE A 101 2.88 1.72 10.23
N ILE A 102 2.95 2.86 9.54
CA ILE A 102 2.15 4.05 9.85
C ILE A 102 0.65 3.74 9.75
N LEU A 103 0.24 3.02 8.69
CA LEU A 103 -1.16 2.66 8.50
C LEU A 103 -1.65 1.65 9.55
N ILE A 104 -0.82 0.68 9.95
CA ILE A 104 -1.17 -0.27 11.02
C ILE A 104 -1.35 0.49 12.35
N ILE A 105 -0.43 1.38 12.70
CA ILE A 105 -0.53 2.20 13.93
C ILE A 105 -1.77 3.10 13.85
N GLY A 106 -2.01 3.75 12.72
CA GLY A 106 -3.19 4.58 12.50
C GLY A 106 -4.50 3.80 12.61
N CYS A 107 -4.54 2.57 12.10
CA CYS A 107 -5.68 1.66 12.23
C CYS A 107 -5.95 1.30 13.70
N LEU A 108 -4.92 0.89 14.44
CA LEU A 108 -5.02 0.57 15.87
C LEU A 108 -5.50 1.78 16.68
N ALA A 109 -4.92 2.95 16.46
CA ALA A 109 -5.33 4.19 17.10
C ALA A 109 -6.79 4.53 16.78
N GLY A 110 -7.21 4.38 15.52
CA GLY A 110 -8.59 4.59 15.08
C GLY A 110 -9.57 3.67 15.80
N VAL A 111 -9.24 2.38 15.96
CA VAL A 111 -10.07 1.41 16.70
C VAL A 111 -10.18 1.79 18.18
N ILE A 112 -9.06 2.16 18.82
CA ILE A 112 -9.04 2.57 20.22
C ILE A 112 -9.92 3.83 20.43
N VAL A 113 -9.73 4.86 19.60
CA VAL A 113 -10.55 6.08 19.66
C VAL A 113 -12.03 5.78 19.40
N SER A 114 -12.33 4.91 18.43
CA SER A 114 -13.72 4.51 18.14
C SER A 114 -14.34 3.75 19.31
N ARG A 115 -13.58 2.94 20.04
CA ARG A 115 -14.04 2.24 21.24
C ARG A 115 -14.34 3.20 22.39
N PHE A 116 -13.58 4.29 22.54
CA PHE A 116 -13.84 5.31 23.57
C PHE A 116 -14.99 6.26 23.22
N ARG A 117 -15.32 6.42 21.93
CA ARG A 117 -16.41 7.29 21.46
C ARG A 117 -17.79 6.60 21.46
N ASN A 118 -17.84 5.30 21.74
CA ASN A 118 -19.03 4.47 21.71
C ASN A 118 -19.47 4.06 23.12
#